data_AF-A0A3N5K3D7-F1
#
_entry.id   AF-A0A3N5K3D7-F1
#
_cell.length_a   1.000
_cell.length_b   1.000
_cell.length_c   1.000
_cell.angle_alpha   90.00
_cell.angle_beta   90.00
_cell.angle_gamma   90.00
#
_symmetry.space_group_name_H-M   'P 1'
#
loop_
_entity.id
_entity.type
_entity.pdbx_description
1 polymer ?
#
loop_
_entity_poly.entity_id
_entity_poly.type
_entity_poly.pdbx_seq_one_letter_code
_entity_poly.pdbx_strand_id
1 'polypeptide(L)'
;MTRQSDEALEVLRSVWAAQEEPTADLDEDCSPTKNCKNMKDITFDGYAEPGSDLTSAWRDKLAREGKLSTSGGSIRDLVLGADEPH
;
A
#
# COMPACT_ATOMS: atom_id res chain seq x y z
N MET A 1 -19.68 -0.97 13.79
CA MET A 1 -18.67 -1.41 12.82
C MET A 1 -18.69 -0.55 11.55
N THR A 2 -19.85 -0.16 11.02
CA THR A 2 -19.96 0.71 9.82
C THR A 2 -19.19 2.03 9.91
N ARG A 3 -19.35 2.77 11.01
CA ARG A 3 -18.72 4.09 11.17
C ARG A 3 -17.18 4.10 11.13
N GLN A 4 -16.55 3.04 11.63
CA GLN A 4 -15.08 2.90 11.62
C GLN A 4 -14.56 2.47 10.23
N SER A 5 -15.36 1.71 9.49
CA SER A 5 -15.07 1.40 8.08
C SER A 5 -15.19 2.63 7.20
N ASP A 6 -16.18 3.50 7.46
CA ASP A 6 -16.37 4.75 6.71
C ASP A 6 -15.20 5.73 6.92
N GLU A 7 -14.75 5.93 8.17
CA GLU A 7 -13.57 6.75 8.48
C GLU A 7 -12.29 6.20 7.80
N ALA A 8 -12.10 4.87 7.82
CA ALA A 8 -10.97 4.25 7.15
C ALA A 8 -10.99 4.47 5.63
N LEU A 9 -12.17 4.41 5.00
CA LEU A 9 -12.33 4.70 3.57
C LEU A 9 -12.07 6.17 3.23
N GLU A 10 -12.50 7.12 4.07
CA GLU A 10 -12.18 8.54 3.88
C GLU A 10 -10.67 8.80 3.91
N VAL A 11 -9.94 8.18 4.84
CA VAL A 11 -8.48 8.25 4.88
C VAL A 11 -7.87 7.68 3.60
N LEU A 12 -8.33 6.50 3.17
CA LEU A 12 -7.83 5.88 1.94
C LEU A 12 -8.09 6.73 0.70
N ARG A 13 -9.25 7.39 0.60
CA ARG A 13 -9.56 8.34 -0.49
C ARG A 13 -8.68 9.58 -0.44
N SER A 14 -8.44 10.11 0.75
CA SER A 14 -7.54 11.25 0.94
C SER A 14 -6.11 10.91 0.50
N VAL A 15 -5.59 9.75 0.87
CA VAL A 15 -4.26 9.27 0.44
C VAL A 15 -4.23 9.01 -1.06
N TRP A 16 -5.30 8.44 -1.63
CA TRP A 16 -5.39 8.17 -3.07
C TRP A 16 -5.42 9.46 -3.90
N ALA A 17 -6.17 10.47 -3.44
CA ALA A 17 -6.20 11.79 -4.06
C ALA A 17 -4.86 12.53 -3.94
N ALA A 18 -4.09 12.26 -2.88
CA ALA A 18 -2.76 12.83 -2.69
C ALA A 18 -1.67 12.23 -3.61
N GLN A 19 -1.97 11.22 -4.45
CA GLN A 19 -1.01 10.67 -5.42
C GLN A 19 -0.55 11.69 -6.48
N GLU A 20 -1.26 12.81 -6.62
CA GLU A 20 -0.88 13.89 -7.53
C GLU A 20 0.12 14.89 -6.92
N GLU A 21 0.48 14.75 -5.64
CA GLU A 21 1.63 15.48 -5.09
C GLU A 21 2.87 14.97 -5.84
N PRO A 22 3.50 15.81 -6.69
CA PRO A 22 4.61 15.35 -7.48
C PRO A 22 5.70 14.88 -6.53
N THR A 23 6.47 13.88 -6.95
CA THR A 23 7.72 13.44 -6.31
C THR A 23 8.78 14.56 -6.20
N ALA A 24 8.38 15.82 -6.37
CA ALA A 24 9.15 17.03 -6.61
C ALA A 24 9.79 17.64 -5.37
N ASP A 25 9.86 16.91 -4.26
CA ASP A 25 10.74 17.29 -3.15
C ASP A 25 11.53 16.09 -2.60
N LEU A 26 11.72 15.04 -3.43
CA LEU A 26 12.89 14.18 -3.29
C LEU A 26 14.10 14.99 -3.76
N ASP A 27 14.50 15.94 -2.93
CA ASP A 27 15.70 16.77 -3.11
C ASP A 27 16.85 15.83 -3.47
N GLU A 28 17.40 15.98 -4.68
CA GLU A 28 18.47 15.12 -5.19
C GLU A 28 19.72 15.25 -4.31
N ASP A 29 19.81 16.35 -3.57
CA ASP A 29 20.76 16.56 -2.50
C ASP A 29 20.09 16.19 -1.17
N CYS A 30 20.56 15.12 -0.52
CA CYS A 30 20.25 14.82 0.87
C CYS A 30 20.82 15.92 1.77
N SER A 31 20.17 17.09 1.77
CA SER A 31 20.56 18.29 2.50
C SER A 31 20.93 17.95 3.96
N PRO A 32 21.98 18.55 4.55
CA PRO A 32 22.45 18.19 5.90
C PRO A 32 21.40 18.38 7.01
N THR A 33 20.30 19.06 6.72
CA THR A 33 19.13 19.22 7.60
C THR A 33 18.10 18.09 7.49
N LYS A 34 18.09 17.30 6.41
CA LYS A 34 17.22 16.12 6.26
C LYS A 34 18.03 14.84 6.51
N ASN A 35 17.70 14.12 7.58
CA ASN A 35 18.22 12.77 7.81
C ASN A 35 17.56 11.78 6.84
N CYS A 36 18.08 11.70 5.62
CA CYS A 36 17.73 10.65 4.68
C CYS A 36 18.32 9.33 5.18
N LYS A 37 17.50 8.49 5.83
CA LYS A 37 17.91 7.14 6.19
C LYS A 37 18.17 6.37 4.90
N ASN A 38 19.39 5.83 4.76
CA ASN A 38 19.73 5.00 3.63
C ASN A 38 18.83 3.74 3.64
N MET A 39 17.96 3.61 2.65
CA MET A 39 16.99 2.53 2.53
C MET A 39 17.51 1.31 1.76
N LYS A 40 18.80 1.27 1.39
CA LYS A 40 19.36 0.19 0.53
C LYS A 40 19.20 -1.21 1.13
N ASP A 41 19.09 -1.30 2.45
CA ASP A 41 18.96 -2.55 3.18
C ASP A 41 17.51 -2.86 3.59
N ILE A 42 16.53 -2.04 3.15
CA ILE A 42 15.10 -2.30 3.36
C ILE A 42 14.61 -3.18 2.23
N THR A 43 14.54 -4.48 2.47
CA THR A 43 14.08 -5.48 1.49
C THR A 43 12.90 -6.28 2.04
N PHE A 44 12.30 -7.12 1.19
CA PHE A 44 11.30 -8.12 1.61
C PHE A 44 11.96 -9.49 1.88
N ASP A 45 13.27 -9.51 2.14
CA ASP A 45 14.00 -10.75 2.39
C ASP A 45 13.46 -11.47 3.64
N GLY A 46 13.34 -12.79 3.56
CA GLY A 46 12.74 -13.61 4.61
C GLY A 46 11.21 -13.52 4.69
N TYR A 47 10.57 -12.71 3.85
CA TYR A 47 9.11 -12.72 3.73
C TYR A 47 8.60 -13.92 2.91
N ALA A 48 9.35 -14.29 1.88
CA ALA A 48 9.11 -15.44 1.03
C ALA A 48 10.37 -16.31 0.96
N GLU A 49 10.21 -17.60 0.70
CA GLU A 49 11.34 -18.52 0.51
C GLU A 49 12.19 -18.07 -0.70
N PRO A 50 13.51 -18.28 -0.69
CA PRO A 50 14.37 -17.90 -1.81
C PRO A 50 13.90 -18.53 -3.13
N GLY A 51 13.67 -17.68 -4.14
CA GLY A 51 13.20 -18.12 -5.47
C GLY A 51 11.69 -18.38 -5.58
N SER A 52 10.93 -18.16 -4.50
CA SER A 52 9.47 -18.19 -4.55
C SER A 52 8.87 -16.83 -4.93
N ASP A 53 7.65 -16.85 -5.44
CA ASP A 53 6.92 -15.64 -5.83
C ASP A 53 6.45 -14.85 -4.60
N LEU A 54 6.95 -13.62 -4.46
CA LEU A 54 6.65 -12.73 -3.34
C LEU A 54 5.15 -12.40 -3.27
N THR A 55 4.50 -12.24 -4.42
CA THR A 55 3.06 -11.93 -4.49
C THR A 55 2.23 -13.07 -3.91
N SER A 56 2.54 -14.31 -4.27
CA SER A 56 1.88 -15.50 -3.76
C SER A 56 2.08 -15.65 -2.25
N ALA A 57 3.31 -15.51 -1.75
CA ALA A 57 3.61 -15.56 -0.31
C ALA A 57 2.82 -14.50 0.48
N TRP A 58 2.66 -13.30 -0.10
CA TRP A 58 1.89 -12.22 0.50
C TRP A 58 0.40 -12.52 0.55
N ARG A 59 -0.17 -13.04 -0.54
CA ARG A 59 -1.57 -13.47 -0.59
C ARG A 59 -1.86 -14.58 0.41
N ASP A 60 -0.95 -15.54 0.56
CA ASP A 60 -1.08 -16.62 1.55
C ASP A 60 -1.09 -16.07 2.98
N LYS A 61 -0.23 -15.08 3.28
CA LYS A 61 -0.25 -14.41 4.59
C LYS A 61 -1.59 -13.72 4.83
N LEU A 62 -2.08 -12.96 3.85
CA LEU A 62 -3.38 -12.29 3.97
C LEU A 62 -4.52 -13.29 4.17
N ALA A 63 -4.48 -14.44 3.50
CA ALA A 63 -5.48 -15.50 3.68
C ALA A 63 -5.44 -16.04 5.11
N ARG A 64 -4.25 -16.36 5.64
CA ARG A 64 -4.07 -16.83 7.03
C ARG A 64 -4.55 -15.82 8.07
N GLU A 65 -4.37 -14.53 7.81
CA GLU A 65 -4.79 -13.46 8.70
C GLU A 65 -6.28 -13.07 8.54
N GLY A 66 -7.01 -13.69 7.60
CA GLY A 66 -8.40 -13.35 7.29
C GLY A 66 -8.57 -11.96 6.66
N LYS A 67 -7.47 -11.40 6.11
CA LYS A 67 -7.43 -10.08 5.47
C LYS A 67 -7.52 -10.14 3.95
N LEU A 68 -7.44 -11.35 3.39
CA LEU A 68 -7.60 -11.53 1.95
C LEU A 68 -9.06 -11.32 1.57
N SER A 69 -9.35 -10.27 0.82
CA SER A 69 -10.67 -10.10 0.21
C SER A 69 -10.88 -11.15 -0.88
N THR A 70 -12.01 -11.85 -0.81
CA THR A 70 -12.45 -12.82 -1.83
C THR A 70 -13.31 -12.19 -2.92
N SER A 71 -13.68 -10.91 -2.78
CA SER A 71 -14.55 -10.21 -3.73
C SER A 71 -13.90 -9.93 -5.08
N GLY A 72 -12.59 -10.21 -5.22
CA GLY A 72 -11.86 -10.04 -6.49
C GLY A 72 -11.67 -8.59 -6.92
N GLY A 73 -12.05 -7.61 -6.08
CA GLY A 73 -11.88 -6.19 -6.35
C GLY A 73 -10.42 -5.75 -6.31
N SER A 74 -10.12 -4.75 -7.13
CA SER A 74 -8.86 -4.01 -7.11
C SER A 74 -8.78 -3.08 -5.89
N ILE A 75 -7.58 -2.54 -5.62
CA ILE A 75 -7.40 -1.48 -4.61
C ILE A 75 -8.25 -0.25 -4.97
N ARG A 76 -8.43 0.05 -6.26
CA ARG A 76 -9.35 1.12 -6.71
C ARG A 76 -10.76 0.84 -6.22
N ASP A 77 -11.28 -0.37 -6.43
CA ASP A 77 -12.64 -0.74 -6.02
C ASP A 77 -12.81 -0.69 -4.49
N LEU A 78 -11.74 -0.95 -3.74
CA LEU A 78 -11.71 -0.77 -2.29
C LEU A 78 -11.83 0.71 -1.90
N VAL A 79 -11.13 1.61 -2.60
CA VAL A 79 -11.07 3.05 -2.27
C VAL A 79 -12.31 3.81 -2.78
N LEU A 80 -12.72 3.52 -4.01
CA LEU A 80 -13.77 4.22 -4.76
C LEU A 80 -15.14 3.55 -4.60
N GLY A 81 -15.16 2.25 -4.28
CA GLY A 81 -16.37 1.42 -4.31
C GLY A 81 -16.52 0.70 -5.65
N ALA A 82 -17.16 -0.47 -5.62
CA ALA A 82 -17.30 -1.36 -6.78
C ALA A 82 -18.22 -0.84 -7.91
N ASP A 83 -18.89 0.30 -7.70
CA ASP A 83 -19.84 0.92 -8.64
C ASP A 83 -19.25 2.09 -9.43
N GLU A 84 -18.00 2.51 -9.17
CA GLU A 84 -17.37 3.55 -10.00
C GLU A 84 -16.87 2.97 -11.33
N PRO A 85 -17.24 3.57 -12.49
CA PRO A 85 -16.79 3.09 -13.79
C PRO A 85 -15.26 3.17 -13.94
N HIS A 86 -14.72 2.18 -14.65
CA HIS A 86 -13.29 2.05 -14.98
C HIS A 86 -12.79 3.15 -15.92
#